data_AF-A0A6H2A5G5-F1
#
_entry.id   AF-A0A6H2A5G5-F1
#
_cell.length_a   1.000
_cell.length_b   1.000
_cell.length_c   1.000
_cell.angle_alpha   90.00
_cell.angle_beta   90.00
_cell.angle_gamma   90.00
#
_symmetry.space_group_name_H-M   'P 1'
#
loop_
_entity.id
_entity.type
_entity.pdbx_description
1 polymer ?
#
loop_
_entity_poly.entity_id
_entity_poly.type
_entity_poly.pdbx_seq_one_letter_code
_entity_poly.pdbx_strand_id
1 'polypeptide(L)' 'MTDFEYESGRNRLIPLAEQKANREHGKYPPGNREQWVRSWNVCFLGEMNRLAKEVGLIK' A
#
# COMPACT_ATOMS: atom_id res chain seq x y z
N MET A 1 9.88 18.15 -6.12
CA MET A 1 9.00 17.57 -5.09
C MET A 1 9.65 17.85 -3.77
N THR A 2 8.99 18.65 -2.95
CA THR A 2 9.38 18.86 -1.56
C THR A 2 8.98 17.64 -0.72
N ASP A 3 9.61 17.47 0.44
CA ASP A 3 9.25 16.40 1.37
C ASP A 3 7.75 16.45 1.74
N PHE A 4 7.19 17.66 1.88
CA PHE A 4 5.77 17.87 2.16
C PHE A 4 4.84 17.39 1.03
N GLU A 5 5.18 17.68 -0.23
CA GLU A 5 4.40 17.21 -1.39
C GLU A 5 4.44 15.69 -1.52
N TYR A 6 5.61 15.09 -1.27
CA TYR A 6 5.77 13.64 -1.25
C TYR A 6 4.93 13.00 -0.14
N GLU A 7 4.99 13.52 1.09
CA GLU A 7 4.22 13.01 2.22
C GLU A 7 2.71 13.15 2.01
N SER A 8 2.25 14.30 1.53
CA SER A 8 0.84 14.54 1.22
C SER A 8 0.35 13.59 0.14
N GLY A 9 1.14 13.41 -0.93
CA GLY A 9 0.85 12.45 -1.99
C GLY A 9 0.77 11.03 -1.47
N ARG A 10 1.81 10.55 -0.75
CA ARG A 10 1.85 9.22 -0.14
C ARG A 10 0.63 8.97 0.76
N ASN A 11 0.29 9.92 1.63
CA ASN A 11 -0.81 9.77 2.58
C ASN A 11 -2.18 9.63 1.89
N ARG A 12 -2.35 10.19 0.69
CA ARG A 12 -3.57 9.99 -0.13
C ARG A 12 -3.63 8.59 -0.76
N LEU A 13 -2.49 7.95 -1.00
CA LEU A 13 -2.42 6.63 -1.64
C LEU A 13 -2.54 5.47 -0.65
N ILE A 14 -2.07 5.63 0.58
CA ILE A 14 -2.15 4.61 1.65
C ILE A 14 -3.55 3.96 1.74
N PRO A 15 -4.67 4.70 1.89
CA PRO A 15 -5.98 4.08 2.03
C PRO A 15 -6.43 3.29 0.79
N LEU A 16 -5.96 3.67 -0.41
CA LEU A 16 -6.25 2.95 -1.65
C LEU A 16 -5.51 1.62 -1.72
N ALA A 17 -4.22 1.64 -1.35
CA ALA A 17 -3.41 0.42 -1.27
C ALA A 17 -3.90 -0.52 -0.16
N GLU A 18 -4.27 0.02 1.01
CA GLU A 18 -4.90 -0.75 2.09
C GLU A 18 -6.21 -1.39 1.65
N GLN A 19 -7.06 -0.66 0.93
CA GLN A 19 -8.33 -1.21 0.43
C GLN A 19 -8.11 -2.43 -0.46
N LYS A 20 -7.11 -2.38 -1.35
CA LYS A 20 -6.77 -3.52 -2.22
C LYS A 20 -6.21 -4.69 -1.43
N ALA A 21 -5.23 -4.45 -0.56
CA ALA A 21 -4.64 -5.51 0.26
C ALA A 21 -5.70 -6.18 1.17
N ASN A 22 -6.62 -5.39 1.73
CA ASN A 22 -7.73 -5.90 2.53
C ASN A 22 -8.76 -6.70 1.71
N ARG A 23 -8.98 -6.34 0.43
CA ARG A 23 -9.86 -7.10 -0.47
C ARG A 23 -9.28 -8.46 -0.85
N GLU A 24 -7.96 -8.52 -1.07
CA GLU A 24 -7.27 -9.75 -1.51
C GLU A 24 -6.95 -10.71 -0.35
N HIS A 25 -6.54 -10.18 0.80
CA HIS A 25 -6.02 -10.99 1.91
C HIS A 25 -6.85 -10.87 3.20
N GLY A 26 -7.91 -10.07 3.20
CA GLY A 26 -8.68 -9.74 4.39
C GLY A 26 -8.01 -8.68 5.26
N LYS A 27 -8.80 -8.07 6.15
CA LYS A 27 -8.34 -7.00 7.06
C LYS A 27 -7.58 -7.53 8.29
N TYR A 28 -7.79 -8.79 8.64
CA TYR A 28 -7.22 -9.40 9.84
C TYR A 28 -6.48 -10.68 9.49
N PRO A 29 -5.36 -10.97 10.17
CA PRO A 29 -4.63 -12.21 9.94
C PRO A 29 -5.48 -13.43 10.32
N PRO A 30 -5.57 -14.45 9.45
CA PRO A 30 -5.97 -15.79 9.87
C PRO A 30 -4.89 -16.38 10.79
N GLY A 31 -5.16 -17.56 11.35
CA GLY A 31 -4.32 -18.22 12.37
C GLY A 31 -2.80 -18.28 12.08
N ASN A 32 -2.37 -18.12 10.82
CA ASN A 32 -0.98 -17.87 10.47
C ASN A 32 -0.72 -16.38 10.17
N ARG A 33 -0.42 -15.60 11.22
CA ARG A 33 -0.17 -14.15 11.14
C ARG A 33 1.03 -13.81 10.26
N GLU A 34 2.13 -14.55 10.33
CA GLU A 34 3.36 -14.20 9.58
C GLU A 34 3.16 -14.32 8.08
N GLN A 35 2.55 -15.42 7.63
CA GLN A 35 2.24 -15.63 6.22
C GLN A 35 1.26 -14.57 5.69
N TRP A 36 0.26 -14.21 6.51
CA TRP A 36 -0.67 -13.14 6.17
C TRP A 36 0.03 -11.78 6.06
N VAL A 37 0.83 -11.40 7.06
CA VAL A 37 1.57 -10.13 7.05
C VAL A 37 2.46 -10.04 5.82
N ARG A 38 3.16 -11.12 5.46
CA ARG A 38 4.00 -11.15 4.27
C ARG A 38 3.18 -10.92 2.99
N SER A 39 2.08 -11.65 2.83
CA SER A 39 1.24 -11.57 1.62
C SER A 39 0.55 -10.20 1.51
N TRP A 40 -0.01 -9.73 2.61
CA TRP A 40 -0.64 -8.41 2.72
C TRP A 40 0.35 -7.29 2.42
N ASN A 41 1.55 -7.33 3.01
CA ASN A 41 2.59 -6.31 2.78
C ASN A 41 3.08 -6.30 1.33
N VAL A 42 3.26 -7.46 0.71
CA VAL A 42 3.64 -7.54 -0.72
C VAL A 42 2.56 -6.90 -1.58
N CYS A 43 1.28 -7.20 -1.32
CA CYS A 43 0.16 -6.60 -2.04
C CYS A 43 0.10 -5.07 -1.84
N PHE A 44 0.17 -4.62 -0.59
CA PHE A 44 0.15 -3.21 -0.21
C PHE A 44 1.31 -2.43 -0.86
N LEU A 45 2.55 -2.90 -0.73
CA LEU A 45 3.73 -2.23 -1.30
C LEU A 45 3.70 -2.23 -2.83
N GLY A 46 3.24 -3.33 -3.44
CA GLY A 46 3.06 -3.41 -4.89
C GLY A 46 2.07 -2.36 -5.40
N GLU A 47 0.94 -2.21 -4.71
CA GLU A 47 -0.09 -1.24 -5.08
C GLU A 47 0.36 0.20 -4.80
N MET A 48 1.03 0.45 -3.67
CA MET A 48 1.63 1.74 -3.37
C MET A 48 2.61 2.17 -4.47
N ASN A 49 3.48 1.28 -4.92
CA ASN A 49 4.43 1.57 -6.00
C ASN A 49 3.72 1.84 -7.33
N ARG A 50 2.68 1.08 -7.66
CA ARG A 50 1.86 1.32 -8.86
C ARG A 50 1.21 2.70 -8.82
N LEU A 51 0.49 3.01 -7.75
CA LEU A 51 -0.19 4.29 -7.57
C LEU A 51 0.81 5.46 -7.55
N ALA A 52 1.93 5.31 -6.85
CA ALA A 52 2.97 6.33 -6.78
C ALA A 52 3.58 6.64 -8.15
N LYS A 53 3.76 5.63 -9.01
CA LYS A 53 4.20 5.85 -10.40
C LYS A 53 3.12 6.57 -11.23
N GLU A 54 1.85 6.19 -11.08
CA GLU A 54 0.74 6.79 -11.83
C GLU A 54 0.56 8.29 -11.53
N VAL A 55 0.79 8.70 -10.28
CA VAL A 55 0.72 10.12 -9.89
C VAL A 55 2.06 10.85 -9.97
N GLY A 56 3.12 10.19 -10.45
CA GLY A 56 4.46 10.77 -10.59
C GLY A 56 5.20 11.05 -9.28
N LEU A 57 4.83 10.37 -8.17
CA LEU A 57 5.54 10.44 -6.88
C LEU A 57 6.90 9.75 -6.91
N ILE A 58 7.03 8.70 -7.70
CA ILE A 58 8.30 7.98 -7.94
C ILE A 58 8.47 7.73 -9.44
N LYS A 59 9.73 7.65 -9.89
CA LYS A 59 10.09 7.43 -11.30
C LYS A 59 10.37 5.96 -11.59
#